data_AF-A0A5W5JT82-F1
#
_entry.id   AF-A0A5W5JT82-F1
#
_cell.length_a   1.000
_cell.length_b   1.000
_cell.length_c   1.000
_cell.angle_alpha   90.00
_cell.angle_beta   90.00
_cell.angle_gamma   90.00
#
_symmetry.space_group_name_H-M   'P 1'
#
loop_
_entity.id
_entity.type
_entity.pdbx_description
1 polymer ?
#
loop_
_entity_poly.entity_id
_entity_poly.type
_entity_poly.pdbx_seq_one_letter_code
_entity_poly.pdbx_strand_id
1 'polypeptide(L)'
;MSEALTTREIIEREYPEFPETILHAELCRACARVDGRSIKMALKGFAAVRKQNVESGPLKVALEQMESSMFPETEIARIRSCVGRMESALVKTFGVKRT
;
A
#
# COMPACT_ATOMS: atom_id res chain seq x y z
N MET A 1 6.14 -21.13 -23.90
CA MET A 1 6.77 -21.13 -22.57
C MET A 1 6.18 -19.95 -21.83
N SER A 2 5.48 -20.14 -20.70
CA SER A 2 5.04 -18.99 -19.92
C SER A 2 6.28 -18.37 -19.28
N GLU A 3 6.52 -17.10 -19.57
CA GLU A 3 7.60 -16.34 -18.94
C GLU A 3 7.42 -16.37 -17.42
N ALA A 4 8.50 -16.59 -16.67
CA ALA A 4 8.43 -16.62 -15.22
C ALA A 4 8.04 -15.23 -14.71
N LEU A 5 6.99 -15.15 -13.88
CA LEU A 5 6.52 -13.87 -13.33
C LEU A 5 7.62 -13.18 -12.53
N THR A 6 7.70 -11.87 -12.66
CA THR A 6 8.54 -10.99 -11.84
C THR A 6 7.99 -10.89 -10.42
N THR A 7 8.81 -10.42 -9.48
CA THR A 7 8.35 -10.19 -8.09
C THR A 7 7.15 -9.26 -8.02
N ARG A 8 7.07 -8.26 -8.91
CA ARG A 8 5.97 -7.30 -8.95
C ARG A 8 4.68 -7.96 -9.41
N GLU A 9 4.72 -8.74 -10.49
CA GLU A 9 3.53 -9.44 -11.00
C GLU A 9 3.02 -10.46 -9.98
N ILE A 10 3.91 -11.13 -9.24
CA ILE A 10 3.51 -12.01 -8.13
C ILE A 10 2.81 -11.21 -7.03
N ILE A 11 3.34 -10.07 -6.61
CA ILE A 11 2.71 -9.24 -5.56
C ILE A 11 1.37 -8.67 -6.04
N GLU A 12 1.28 -8.20 -7.28
CA GLU A 12 0.03 -7.69 -7.86
C GLU A 12 -1.03 -8.79 -7.95
N ARG A 13 -0.64 -10.04 -8.19
CA ARG A 13 -1.56 -11.18 -8.27
C ARG A 13 -1.97 -11.74 -6.91
N GLU A 14 -1.00 -11.98 -6.02
CA GLU A 14 -1.22 -12.69 -4.75
C GLU A 14 -1.53 -11.75 -3.59
N TYR A 15 -1.08 -10.49 -3.66
CA TYR A 15 -1.26 -9.48 -2.61
C TYR A 15 -1.74 -8.14 -3.17
N PRO A 16 -2.81 -8.12 -4.00
CA PRO A 16 -3.26 -6.93 -4.72
C PRO A 16 -3.63 -5.76 -3.81
N GLU A 17 -4.05 -6.05 -2.58
CA GLU A 17 -4.50 -5.04 -1.62
C GLU A 17 -3.43 -4.00 -1.29
N PHE A 18 -2.14 -4.39 -1.31
CA PHE A 18 -1.03 -3.49 -1.00
C PHE A 18 -0.82 -2.43 -2.09
N PRO A 19 -0.52 -2.79 -3.36
CA PRO A 19 -0.37 -1.80 -4.43
C PRO A 19 -1.65 -0.99 -4.65
N GLU A 20 -2.83 -1.60 -4.54
CA GLU A 20 -4.11 -0.89 -4.66
C GLU A 20 -4.29 0.15 -3.53
N THR A 21 -3.99 -0.22 -2.28
CA THR A 21 -4.07 0.73 -1.15
C THR A 21 -3.10 1.89 -1.31
N ILE A 22 -1.89 1.63 -1.80
CA ILE A 22 -0.92 2.69 -2.10
C ILE A 22 -1.48 3.63 -3.17
N LEU A 23 -2.00 3.08 -4.26
CA LEU A 23 -2.57 3.87 -5.36
C LEU A 23 -3.73 4.75 -4.88
N HIS A 24 -4.68 4.19 -4.14
CA HIS A 24 -5.84 4.93 -3.64
C HIS A 24 -5.46 6.00 -2.60
N ALA A 25 -4.48 5.71 -1.72
CA ALA A 25 -3.98 6.70 -0.77
C ALA A 25 -3.31 7.90 -1.48
N GLU A 26 -2.48 7.62 -2.50
CA GLU A 26 -1.83 8.64 -3.31
C GLU A 26 -2.84 9.48 -4.10
N LEU A 27 -3.87 8.84 -4.67
CA LEU A 27 -4.97 9.54 -5.34
C LEU A 27 -5.75 10.44 -4.36
N CYS A 28 -6.12 9.92 -3.19
CA CYS A 28 -6.79 10.68 -2.14
C CYS A 28 -5.97 11.92 -1.74
N ARG A 29 -4.66 11.75 -1.55
CA ARG A 29 -3.72 12.84 -1.27
C ARG A 29 -3.68 13.88 -2.39
N ALA A 30 -3.58 13.44 -3.64
CA ALA A 30 -3.53 14.31 -4.81
C ALA A 30 -4.83 15.13 -4.95
N CYS A 31 -6.00 14.50 -4.83
CA CYS A 31 -7.29 15.18 -4.88
C CYS A 31 -7.43 16.19 -3.74
N ALA A 32 -7.11 15.80 -2.50
CA ALA A 32 -7.19 16.73 -1.36
C ALA A 32 -6.31 17.96 -1.57
N ARG A 33 -5.12 17.79 -2.15
CA ARG A 33 -4.22 18.91 -2.49
C ARG A 33 -4.82 19.84 -3.55
N VAL A 34 -5.36 19.29 -4.64
CA VAL A 34 -5.96 20.07 -5.73
C VAL A 34 -7.20 20.83 -5.25
N ASP A 35 -8.00 20.20 -4.39
CA ASP A 35 -9.24 20.78 -3.84
C ASP A 35 -8.99 21.78 -2.68
N GLY A 36 -7.74 21.97 -2.24
CA GLY A 36 -7.42 22.77 -1.06
C GLY A 36 -7.93 22.20 0.27
N ARG A 37 -8.26 20.90 0.30
CA ARG A 37 -8.71 20.18 1.51
C ARG A 37 -7.53 19.75 2.37
N SER A 38 -7.77 19.50 3.66
CA SER A 38 -6.77 18.94 4.55
C SER A 38 -6.38 17.52 4.12
N ILE A 39 -5.16 17.34 3.61
CA ILE A 39 -4.60 16.03 3.25
C ILE A 39 -4.67 15.08 4.44
N LYS A 40 -4.30 15.55 5.64
CA LYS A 40 -4.37 14.77 6.87
C LYS A 40 -5.77 14.19 7.11
N MET A 41 -6.80 15.04 7.07
CA MET A 41 -8.18 14.58 7.30
C MET A 41 -8.67 13.66 6.18
N ALA A 42 -8.29 13.94 4.94
CA ALA A 42 -8.63 13.10 3.79
C ALA A 42 -8.01 11.68 3.92
N LEU A 43 -6.74 11.58 4.28
CA LEU A 43 -6.05 10.30 4.48
C LEU A 43 -6.59 9.53 5.69
N LYS A 44 -6.94 10.22 6.79
CA LYS A 44 -7.60 9.57 7.93
C LYS A 44 -8.95 8.97 7.55
N GLY A 45 -9.77 9.73 6.81
CA GLY A 45 -11.06 9.25 6.31
C GLY A 45 -10.91 8.08 5.34
N PHE A 46 -9.95 8.19 4.41
CA PHE A 46 -9.58 7.09 3.51
C PHE A 46 -9.20 5.82 4.30
N ALA A 47 -8.33 5.94 5.30
CA ALA A 47 -7.87 4.81 6.09
C ALA A 47 -9.01 4.12 6.86
N ALA A 48 -9.90 4.91 7.46
CA ALA A 48 -11.07 4.42 8.19
C ALA A 48 -12.02 3.60 7.30
N VAL A 49 -12.17 3.98 6.03
CA VAL A 49 -12.98 3.24 5.04
C VAL A 49 -12.20 2.04 4.50
N ARG A 50 -10.94 2.21 4.11
CA ARG A 50 -10.14 1.15 3.48
C ARG A 50 -9.91 -0.03 4.42
N LYS A 51 -9.69 0.20 5.72
CA LYS A 51 -9.43 -0.88 6.69
C LYS A 51 -10.58 -1.89 6.81
N GLN A 52 -11.81 -1.48 6.48
CA GLN A 52 -12.99 -2.34 6.49
C GLN A 52 -13.04 -3.30 5.30
N ASN A 53 -12.31 -2.98 4.22
CA ASN A 53 -12.36 -3.69 2.95
C ASN A 53 -11.11 -4.50 2.65
N VAL A 54 -10.07 -4.41 3.50
CA VAL A 54 -8.87 -5.23 3.34
C VAL A 54 -8.97 -6.49 4.19
N GLU A 55 -8.36 -7.58 3.74
CA GLU A 55 -8.27 -8.85 4.48
C GLU A 55 -6.93 -8.96 5.22
N SER A 56 -5.84 -8.48 4.60
CA SER A 56 -4.49 -8.52 5.14
C SER A 56 -4.39 -7.86 6.53
N GLY A 57 -4.11 -8.66 7.56
CA GLY A 57 -3.90 -8.18 8.94
C GLY A 57 -2.80 -7.11 9.05
N PRO A 58 -1.60 -7.30 8.47
CA PRO A 58 -0.57 -6.26 8.46
C PRO A 58 -1.02 -4.95 7.80
N LEU A 59 -1.83 -5.04 6.74
CA LEU A 59 -2.35 -3.86 6.05
C LEU A 59 -3.43 -3.14 6.89
N LYS A 60 -4.29 -3.89 7.60
CA LYS A 60 -5.25 -3.32 8.57
C LYS A 60 -4.52 -2.49 9.63
N VAL A 61 -3.46 -3.04 10.23
CA VAL A 61 -2.68 -2.34 11.26
C VAL A 61 -2.06 -1.04 10.71
N ALA A 62 -1.53 -1.06 9.49
CA ALA A 62 -1.00 0.15 8.86
C ALA A 62 -2.09 1.21 8.63
N LEU A 63 -3.31 0.80 8.27
CA LEU A 63 -4.45 1.70 8.08
C LEU A 63 -4.98 2.25 9.42
N GLU A 64 -5.02 1.46 10.49
CA GLU A 64 -5.36 1.94 11.83
C GLU A 64 -4.35 2.99 12.35
N GLN A 65 -3.07 2.77 12.06
CA GLN A 65 -2.03 3.76 12.34
C GLN A 65 -2.22 5.02 11.51
N MET A 66 -2.55 4.90 10.22
CA MET A 66 -2.82 6.04 9.35
C MET A 66 -4.01 6.87 9.85
N GLU A 67 -5.10 6.21 10.25
CA GLU A 67 -6.31 6.85 10.77
C GLU A 67 -6.07 7.64 12.07
N SER A 68 -5.21 7.14 12.95
CA SER A 68 -4.93 7.77 14.24
C SER A 68 -3.77 8.79 14.20
N SER A 69 -2.82 8.65 13.27
CA SER A 69 -1.58 9.42 13.20
C SER A 69 -1.75 10.95 13.06
N MET A 70 -0.77 11.69 13.60
CA MET A 70 -0.62 13.13 13.31
C MET A 70 -0.09 13.40 11.89
N PHE A 71 0.60 12.42 11.30
CA PHE A 71 1.28 12.46 9.99
C PHE A 71 0.90 11.22 9.16
N PRO A 72 -0.37 11.08 8.71
CA PRO A 72 -0.86 9.89 8.02
C PRO A 72 -0.12 9.58 6.70
N GLU A 73 0.49 10.57 6.07
CA GLU A 73 1.29 10.42 4.85
C GLU A 73 2.47 9.45 5.03
N THR A 74 2.99 9.35 6.26
CA THR A 74 4.11 8.46 6.57
C THR A 74 3.75 6.99 6.42
N GLU A 75 2.47 6.64 6.59
CA GLU A 75 2.00 5.27 6.45
C GLU A 75 1.97 4.81 4.98
N ILE A 76 1.81 5.73 4.02
CA ILE A 76 1.97 5.40 2.58
C ILE A 76 3.39 4.88 2.31
N ALA A 77 4.40 5.57 2.86
CA ALA A 77 5.80 5.17 2.72
C ALA A 77 6.10 3.84 3.44
N ARG A 78 5.44 3.57 4.58
CA ARG A 78 5.57 2.29 5.31
C ARG A 78 4.96 1.12 4.54
N ILE A 79 3.78 1.29 3.96
CA ILE A 79 3.14 0.27 3.12
C ILE A 79 4.02 -0.02 1.89
N ARG A 80 4.55 1.03 1.22
CA ARG A 80 5.50 0.88 0.10
C ARG A 80 6.78 0.14 0.52
N SER A 81 7.30 0.43 1.70
CA SER A 81 8.47 -0.28 2.25
C SER A 81 8.16 -1.75 2.52
N CYS A 82 6.92 -2.08 2.92
CA CYS A 82 6.49 -3.47 3.07
C CYS A 82 6.51 -4.21 1.72
N VAL A 83 6.03 -3.58 0.65
CA VAL A 83 6.11 -4.13 -0.72
C VAL A 83 7.57 -4.39 -1.10
N GLY A 84 8.47 -3.43 -0.88
CA GLY A 84 9.91 -3.65 -1.15
C GLY A 84 10.54 -4.79 -0.34
N ARG A 85 10.05 -5.05 0.88
CA ARG A 85 10.45 -6.24 1.67
C ARG A 85 9.88 -7.53 1.10
N MET A 86 8.62 -7.53 0.63
CA MET A 86 8.01 -8.68 -0.05
C MET A 86 8.80 -9.05 -1.31
N GLU A 87 9.14 -8.07 -2.14
CA GLU A 87 10.01 -8.28 -3.31
C GLU A 87 11.35 -8.90 -2.92
N SER A 88 12.01 -8.32 -1.92
CA SER A 88 13.32 -8.81 -1.47
C SER A 88 13.25 -10.24 -0.92
N ALA A 89 12.15 -10.59 -0.24
CA ALA A 89 11.91 -11.95 0.23
C ALA A 89 11.68 -12.93 -0.94
N LEU A 90 10.93 -12.54 -1.97
CA LEU A 90 10.71 -13.36 -3.16
C LEU A 90 12.02 -13.64 -3.93
N VAL A 91 12.86 -12.61 -4.12
CA VAL A 91 14.19 -12.77 -4.73
C VAL A 91 15.04 -13.74 -3.91
N LYS A 92 15.13 -13.52 -2.59
CA LYS A 92 16.00 -14.30 -1.71
C LYS A 92 15.58 -15.77 -1.60
N THR A 93 14.27 -16.03 -1.57
CA THR A 93 13.72 -17.36 -1.27
C THR A 93 13.52 -18.20 -2.52
N PHE A 94 13.08 -17.57 -3.62
CA PHE A 94 12.65 -18.27 -4.83
C PHE A 94 13.47 -17.92 -6.07
N GLY A 95 14.47 -17.03 -5.96
CA GLY A 95 15.29 -16.60 -7.10
C GLY A 95 14.51 -15.84 -8.17
N VAL A 96 13.33 -15.31 -7.82
CA VAL A 96 12.47 -14.59 -8.76
C VAL A 96 13.16 -13.31 -9.21
N LYS A 97 13.03 -12.99 -10.51
CA LYS A 97 13.56 -11.74 -11.08
C LYS A 97 12.91 -10.53 -10.41
N ARG A 98 13.75 -9.64 -9.85
CA ARG A 98 13.34 -8.32 -9.39
C ARG A 98 13.08 -7.47 -10.64
N THR A 99 11.81 -7.36 -11.03
CA THR A 99 11.27 -6.53 -12.15
C THR A 99 12.26 -6.21 -13.28
#